data_AF-A0A6G6ZUB2-F1
#
_entry.id   AF-A0A6G6ZUB2-F1
#
_cell.length_a   1.000
_cell.length_b   1.000
_cell.length_c   1.000
_cell.angle_alpha   90.00
_cell.angle_beta   90.00
_cell.angle_gamma   90.00
#
_symmetry.space_group_name_H-M   'P 1'
#
loop_
_entity.id
_entity.type
_entity.pdbx_description
1 polymer ?
#
loop_
_entity_poly.entity_id
_entity_poly.type
_entity_poly.pdbx_seq_one_letter_code
_entity_poly.pdbx_strand_id
1 'polypeptide(L)'
;MRLSSRVDLPQYSEFFRTEYDEQHNVGALEAHYSIISAPLLAKPDSPIELQRLAVIWDQDHDERVIALLEAAYFQGLLAPSIFCIAEHKGHVAVITNPDLGESERQRQSRFWQRISDAVIVEDKFVVTVMLEEEYILELSPRLRSTFKTYFEHIDNAWTLGPNAYQPRPAANRRENLLSSGPRLKKRSW
;
A
#
# COMPACT_ATOMS: atom_id res chain seq x y z
N MET A 1 -18.82 -18.30 -14.55
CA MET A 1 -17.88 -17.32 -13.97
C MET A 1 -17.96 -17.48 -12.46
N ARG A 2 -17.04 -18.27 -11.88
CA ARG A 2 -17.10 -18.63 -10.46
C ARG A 2 -16.64 -17.42 -9.66
N LEU A 3 -17.49 -16.95 -8.75
CA LEU A 3 -17.10 -16.14 -7.59
C LEU A 3 -16.09 -16.96 -6.81
N SER A 4 -14.80 -16.76 -7.08
CA SER A 4 -13.75 -17.27 -6.21
C SER A 4 -13.96 -16.57 -4.87
N SER A 5 -14.17 -17.38 -3.83
CA SER A 5 -13.86 -16.99 -2.45
C SER A 5 -12.56 -16.20 -2.47
N ARG A 6 -12.52 -15.07 -1.74
CA ARG A 6 -11.28 -14.35 -1.48
C ARG A 6 -10.23 -15.40 -1.11
N VAL A 7 -9.21 -15.54 -1.95
CA VAL A 7 -7.95 -16.12 -1.49
C VAL A 7 -7.57 -15.28 -0.28
N ASP A 8 -7.28 -15.92 0.86
CA ASP A 8 -6.84 -15.19 2.05
C ASP A 8 -5.51 -14.52 1.70
N LEU A 9 -5.58 -13.25 1.30
CA LEU A 9 -4.41 -12.45 1.00
C LEU A 9 -3.56 -12.32 2.27
N PRO A 10 -2.21 -12.29 2.14
CA PRO A 10 -1.34 -12.11 3.28
C PRO A 10 -1.63 -10.79 3.99
N GLN A 11 -1.65 -10.85 5.32
CA GLN A 11 -1.77 -9.67 6.17
C GLN A 11 -0.38 -9.25 6.62
N TYR A 12 0.23 -8.34 5.86
CA TYR A 12 1.56 -7.80 6.20
C TYR A 12 1.54 -6.80 7.36
N SER A 13 0.38 -6.18 7.61
CA SER A 13 0.23 -5.09 8.57
C SER A 13 -1.17 -5.11 9.18
N GLU A 14 -1.28 -4.64 10.41
CA GLU A 14 -2.58 -4.37 11.06
C GLU A 14 -3.21 -3.05 10.58
N PHE A 15 -2.43 -2.18 9.93
CA PHE A 15 -2.86 -0.85 9.48
C PHE A 15 -3.12 -0.79 7.98
N PHE A 16 -2.35 -1.54 7.19
CA PHE A 16 -2.55 -1.64 5.76
C PHE A 16 -3.45 -2.82 5.40
N ARG A 17 -4.29 -2.61 4.39
CA ARG A 17 -5.03 -3.68 3.73
C ARG A 17 -4.29 -4.11 2.48
N THR A 18 -3.89 -5.38 2.41
CA THR A 18 -3.47 -6.00 1.15
C THR A 18 -4.67 -6.13 0.21
N GLU A 19 -4.61 -5.49 -0.95
CA GLU A 19 -5.62 -5.59 -2.01
C GLU A 19 -5.24 -6.61 -3.08
N TYR A 20 -3.94 -6.83 -3.27
CA TYR A 20 -3.38 -7.77 -4.21
C TYR A 20 -1.99 -8.20 -3.76
N ASP A 21 -1.61 -9.41 -4.12
CA ASP A 21 -0.32 -9.96 -3.78
C ASP A 21 0.13 -11.00 -4.82
N GLU A 22 1.28 -10.76 -5.45
CA GLU A 22 1.97 -11.74 -6.25
C GLU A 22 2.92 -12.57 -5.39
N GLN A 23 2.54 -13.82 -5.15
CA GLN A 23 3.32 -14.73 -4.30
C GLN A 23 4.61 -15.22 -4.94
N HIS A 24 4.80 -15.02 -6.25
CA HIS A 24 5.96 -15.53 -6.98
C HIS A 24 6.39 -14.54 -8.06
N ASN A 25 7.69 -14.55 -8.36
CA ASN A 25 8.30 -13.73 -9.40
C ASN A 25 7.64 -13.91 -10.78
N VAL A 26 7.49 -12.80 -11.50
CA VAL A 26 6.96 -12.80 -12.85
C VAL A 26 8.08 -13.10 -13.86
N GLY A 27 8.17 -14.35 -14.29
CA GLY A 27 9.09 -14.77 -15.34
C GLY A 27 10.57 -14.54 -14.95
N ALA A 28 11.32 -13.84 -15.81
CA ALA A 28 12.74 -13.56 -15.61
C ALA A 28 13.01 -12.25 -14.84
N LEU A 29 11.96 -11.54 -14.40
CA LEU A 29 12.09 -10.26 -13.70
C LEU A 29 12.75 -10.43 -12.31
N GLU A 30 12.64 -11.64 -11.74
CA GLU A 30 13.02 -11.95 -10.35
C GLU A 30 12.37 -11.01 -9.31
N ALA A 31 11.29 -10.33 -9.71
CA ALA A 31 10.54 -9.41 -8.88
C ALA A 31 9.04 -9.75 -8.93
N HIS A 32 8.33 -9.35 -7.89
CA HIS A 32 6.89 -9.46 -7.75
C HIS A 32 6.35 -8.22 -7.01
N TYR A 33 5.04 -8.02 -6.96
CA TYR A 33 4.47 -6.86 -6.25
C TYR A 33 3.22 -7.18 -5.45
N SER A 34 3.01 -6.39 -4.41
CA SER A 34 1.74 -6.32 -3.69
C SER A 34 1.15 -4.93 -3.80
N ILE A 35 -0.17 -4.87 -3.73
CA ILE A 35 -0.89 -3.61 -3.60
C ILE A 35 -1.43 -3.53 -2.19
N ILE A 36 -1.07 -2.46 -1.49
CA ILE A 36 -1.60 -2.18 -0.16
C ILE A 36 -2.31 -0.84 -0.14
N SER A 37 -3.27 -0.70 0.76
CA SER A 37 -3.94 0.57 1.01
C SER A 37 -4.11 0.90 2.48
N ALA A 38 -4.08 2.20 2.79
CA ALA A 38 -4.40 2.75 4.10
C ALA A 38 -5.29 3.99 3.97
N PRO A 39 -6.17 4.25 4.97
CA PRO A 39 -6.92 5.50 5.01
C PRO A 39 -5.99 6.70 5.18
N LEU A 40 -6.23 7.77 4.43
CA LEU A 40 -5.55 9.03 4.64
C LEU A 40 -6.09 9.70 5.91
N LEU A 41 -5.18 10.16 6.76
CA LEU A 41 -5.52 10.91 7.96
C LEU A 41 -6.07 12.27 7.54
N ALA A 42 -7.39 12.42 7.62
CA ALA A 42 -8.09 13.63 7.21
C ALA A 42 -8.73 14.34 8.40
N LYS A 43 -9.01 15.64 8.23
CA LYS A 43 -9.77 16.41 9.22
C LYS A 43 -11.23 15.92 9.26
N PRO A 44 -11.95 16.12 10.37
CA PRO A 44 -13.40 15.92 10.40
C PRO A 44 -14.09 16.59 9.20
N ASP A 45 -15.13 15.93 8.67
CA ASP A 45 -15.93 16.36 7.49
C ASP A 45 -15.19 16.41 6.14
N SER A 46 -13.91 16.00 6.09
CA SER A 46 -13.21 15.83 4.80
C SER A 46 -13.63 14.52 4.13
N PRO A 47 -13.65 14.44 2.79
CA PRO A 47 -13.81 13.17 2.09
C PRO A 47 -12.78 12.16 2.59
N ILE A 48 -13.22 10.93 2.86
CA ILE A 48 -12.30 9.85 3.23
C ILE A 48 -11.62 9.38 1.94
N GLU A 49 -10.31 9.47 1.93
CA GLU A 49 -9.47 8.95 0.85
C GLU A 49 -8.63 7.79 1.38
N LEU A 50 -8.27 6.88 0.48
CA LEU A 50 -7.31 5.82 0.72
C LEU A 50 -6.05 6.14 -0.07
N GLN A 51 -4.88 6.03 0.55
CA GLN A 51 -3.64 5.90 -0.18
C GLN A 51 -3.54 4.46 -0.65
N ARG A 52 -3.40 4.25 -1.95
CA ARG A 52 -2.99 2.97 -2.53
C ARG A 52 -1.54 3.08 -2.98
N LEU A 53 -0.72 2.10 -2.65
CA LEU A 53 0.67 2.04 -3.09
C LEU A 53 1.04 0.61 -3.49
N ALA A 54 2.02 0.51 -4.38
CA ALA A 54 2.66 -0.74 -4.72
C ALA A 54 3.88 -0.98 -3.84
N VAL A 55 4.07 -2.21 -3.38
CA VAL A 55 5.30 -2.71 -2.79
C VAL A 55 5.92 -3.66 -3.80
N ILE A 56 7.08 -3.30 -4.34
CA ILE A 56 7.85 -4.16 -5.24
C ILE A 56 8.87 -4.91 -4.42
N TRP A 57 8.78 -6.22 -4.52
CA TRP A 57 9.64 -7.18 -3.87
C TRP A 57 10.67 -7.70 -4.87
N ASP A 58 11.87 -7.99 -4.39
CA ASP A 58 12.87 -8.73 -5.16
C ASP A 58 12.55 -10.25 -5.07
N GLN A 59 13.55 -11.09 -4.80
CA GLN A 59 13.37 -12.54 -4.80
C GLN A 59 12.47 -13.05 -3.67
N ASP A 60 12.35 -12.29 -2.58
CA ASP A 60 11.56 -12.59 -1.39
C ASP A 60 10.78 -11.38 -0.88
N HIS A 61 9.76 -11.63 -0.06
CA HIS A 61 9.00 -10.61 0.64
C HIS A 61 9.81 -10.14 1.87
N ASP A 62 10.74 -9.20 1.70
CA ASP A 62 11.39 -8.57 2.84
C ASP A 62 10.41 -7.66 3.61
N GLU A 63 9.64 -8.26 4.51
CA GLU A 63 8.58 -7.60 5.27
C GLU A 63 9.09 -6.47 6.18
N ARG A 64 10.40 -6.30 6.37
CA ARG A 64 10.97 -5.15 7.08
C ARG A 64 10.58 -3.82 6.41
N VAL A 65 10.35 -3.83 5.09
CA VAL A 65 9.85 -2.66 4.36
C VAL A 65 8.46 -2.24 4.84
N ILE A 66 7.66 -3.17 5.37
CA ILE A 66 6.31 -2.89 5.89
C ILE A 66 6.40 -2.12 7.21
N ALA A 67 7.31 -2.50 8.11
CA ALA A 67 7.55 -1.75 9.34
C ALA A 67 8.01 -0.31 9.06
N LEU A 68 8.85 -0.13 8.03
CA LEU A 68 9.25 1.18 7.53
C LEU A 68 8.04 1.98 7.00
N LEU A 69 7.18 1.36 6.19
CA LEU A 69 5.96 1.98 5.67
C LEU A 69 4.98 2.38 6.77
N GLU A 70 4.77 1.55 7.80
CA GLU A 70 3.89 1.87 8.93
C GLU A 70 4.37 3.11 9.67
N ALA A 71 5.67 3.16 9.98
CA ALA A 71 6.25 4.30 10.66
C ALA A 71 6.17 5.58 9.79
N ALA A 72 6.41 5.47 8.48
CA ALA A 72 6.24 6.58 7.54
C ALA A 72 4.78 7.05 7.44
N TYR A 73 3.80 6.13 7.49
CA TYR A 73 2.38 6.43 7.50
C TYR A 73 2.00 7.27 8.71
N PHE A 74 2.39 6.85 9.92
CA PHE A 74 2.09 7.61 11.14
C PHE A 74 2.82 8.95 11.25
N GLN A 75 3.91 9.13 10.50
CA GLN A 75 4.60 10.42 10.36
C GLN A 75 4.02 11.30 9.24
N GLY A 76 3.00 10.83 8.51
CA GLY A 76 2.33 11.57 7.45
C GLY A 76 3.16 11.71 6.16
N LEU A 77 4.05 10.74 5.87
CA LEU A 77 4.97 10.82 4.71
C LEU A 77 4.48 10.09 3.46
N LEU A 78 3.42 9.27 3.55
CA LEU A 78 2.96 8.48 2.38
C LEU A 78 2.18 9.31 1.35
N ALA A 79 1.37 10.27 1.79
CA ALA A 79 0.51 11.03 0.90
C ALA A 79 0.97 12.48 0.69
N PRO A 80 0.64 13.08 -0.47
CA PRO A 80 -0.01 12.47 -1.63
C PRO A 80 0.98 11.90 -2.65
N SER A 81 2.28 11.97 -2.36
CA SER A 81 3.32 11.90 -3.40
C SER A 81 3.89 10.50 -3.62
N ILE A 82 3.77 9.57 -2.68
CA ILE A 82 4.40 8.25 -2.77
C ILE A 82 3.46 7.24 -3.42
N PHE A 83 3.92 6.57 -4.47
CA PHE A 83 3.14 5.58 -5.22
C PHE A 83 3.67 4.17 -5.08
N CYS A 84 4.99 4.03 -4.95
CA CYS A 84 5.62 2.73 -4.89
C CYS A 84 6.78 2.75 -3.89
N ILE A 85 7.05 1.61 -3.28
CA ILE A 85 8.29 1.34 -2.57
C ILE A 85 8.90 0.06 -3.15
N ALA A 86 10.20 0.06 -3.42
CA ALA A 86 10.90 -1.09 -3.96
C ALA A 86 12.11 -1.40 -3.07
N GLU A 87 12.20 -2.64 -2.58
CA GLU A 87 13.39 -3.14 -1.91
C GLU A 87 14.27 -3.89 -2.93
N HIS A 88 15.57 -3.61 -2.91
CA HIS A 88 16.56 -4.41 -3.62
C HIS A 88 17.92 -4.32 -2.93
N LYS A 89 18.42 -5.45 -2.40
CA LYS A 89 19.78 -5.61 -1.85
C LYS A 89 20.14 -4.60 -0.77
N GLY A 90 19.23 -4.34 0.17
CA GLY A 90 19.50 -3.42 1.27
C GLY A 90 19.34 -1.94 0.89
N HIS A 91 18.83 -1.66 -0.31
CA HIS A 91 18.37 -0.34 -0.71
C HIS A 91 16.84 -0.34 -0.83
N VAL A 92 16.23 0.74 -0.37
CA VAL A 92 14.79 0.97 -0.49
C VAL A 92 14.57 2.25 -1.29
N ALA A 93 14.03 2.08 -2.50
CA ALA A 93 13.59 3.18 -3.34
C ALA A 93 12.14 3.53 -3.01
N VAL A 94 11.92 4.75 -2.54
CA VAL A 94 10.59 5.32 -2.32
C VAL A 94 10.24 6.16 -3.55
N ILE A 95 9.36 5.62 -4.40
CA ILE A 95 9.07 6.18 -5.72
C ILE A 95 7.89 7.16 -5.61
N THR A 96 8.11 8.38 -6.10
CA THR A 96 7.18 9.52 -5.99
C THR A 96 6.69 10.04 -7.34
N ASN A 97 5.61 10.83 -7.32
CA ASN A 97 5.18 11.66 -8.45
C ASN A 97 6.32 12.60 -8.93
N PRO A 98 6.53 12.74 -10.26
CA PRO A 98 7.35 13.79 -10.88
C PRO A 98 7.18 15.23 -10.34
N ASP A 99 5.99 15.58 -9.84
CA ASP A 99 5.71 16.91 -9.29
C ASP A 99 6.53 17.23 -8.02
N LEU A 100 7.07 16.22 -7.33
CA LEU A 100 7.90 16.42 -6.15
C LEU A 100 9.32 16.81 -6.57
N GLY A 101 9.64 18.10 -6.48
CA GLY A 101 10.94 18.64 -6.88
C GLY A 101 12.15 18.01 -6.16
N GLU A 102 13.31 18.01 -6.81
CA GLU A 102 14.53 17.31 -6.36
C GLU A 102 14.93 17.66 -4.92
N SER A 103 14.95 18.96 -4.56
CA SER A 103 15.29 19.40 -3.20
C SER A 103 14.35 18.82 -2.14
N GLU A 104 13.06 18.66 -2.45
CA GLU A 104 12.10 18.05 -1.55
C GLU A 104 12.28 16.54 -1.50
N ARG A 105 12.56 15.86 -2.62
CA ARG A 105 12.93 14.44 -2.62
C ARG A 105 14.14 14.19 -1.72
N GLN A 106 15.22 14.96 -1.87
CA GLN A 106 16.41 14.87 -1.01
C GLN A 106 16.08 15.12 0.47
N ARG A 107 15.19 16.08 0.76
CA ARG A 107 14.72 16.34 2.12
C ARG A 107 13.95 15.15 2.66
N GLN A 108 13.02 14.58 1.90
CA GLN A 108 12.26 13.41 2.30
C GLN A 108 13.14 12.17 2.45
N SER A 109 14.12 11.93 1.58
CA SER A 109 15.10 10.83 1.75
C SER A 109 15.76 10.86 3.13
N ARG A 110 16.11 12.05 3.65
CA ARG A 110 16.66 12.18 5.02
C ARG A 110 15.65 11.82 6.11
N PHE A 111 14.36 12.11 5.90
CA PHE A 111 13.31 11.72 6.85
C PHE A 111 13.05 10.20 6.81
N TRP A 112 12.92 9.64 5.62
CA TRP A 112 12.77 8.20 5.41
C TRP A 112 13.95 7.41 5.97
N GLN A 113 15.19 7.88 5.75
CA GLN A 113 16.38 7.25 6.32
C GLN A 113 16.34 7.26 7.85
N ARG A 114 15.96 8.38 8.49
CA ARG A 114 15.85 8.44 9.95
C ARG A 114 14.80 7.48 10.51
N ILE A 115 13.69 7.29 9.79
CA ILE A 115 12.66 6.33 10.17
C ILE A 115 13.23 4.92 10.06
N SER A 116 13.85 4.57 8.94
CA SER A 116 14.52 3.28 8.74
C SER A 116 15.52 3.01 9.87
N ASP A 117 16.39 3.98 10.19
CA ASP A 117 17.38 3.85 11.25
C ASP A 117 16.79 3.62 12.65
N ALA A 118 15.55 4.04 12.87
CA ALA A 118 14.84 3.92 14.14
C ALA A 118 14.04 2.62 14.27
N VAL A 119 13.50 2.09 13.16
CA VAL A 119 12.65 0.89 13.17
C VAL A 119 13.36 -0.38 12.70
N ILE A 120 14.43 -0.24 11.92
CA ILE A 120 15.25 -1.35 11.43
C ILE A 120 16.53 -1.43 12.26
N VAL A 121 16.66 -2.50 13.05
CA VAL A 121 17.78 -2.68 13.99
C VAL A 121 18.98 -3.31 13.30
N GLU A 122 18.75 -4.38 12.54
CA GLU A 122 19.79 -5.16 11.85
C GLU A 122 19.62 -5.04 10.33
N ASP A 123 20.73 -5.09 9.60
CA ASP A 123 20.78 -5.01 8.14
C ASP A 123 20.00 -3.82 7.58
N LYS A 124 20.35 -2.63 8.09
CA LYS A 124 19.68 -1.37 7.80
C LYS A 124 19.62 -1.06 6.30
N PHE A 125 18.46 -0.56 5.87
CA PHE A 125 18.28 -0.05 4.52
C PHE A 125 18.94 1.31 4.33
N VAL A 126 19.51 1.52 3.15
CA VAL A 126 19.69 2.85 2.58
C VAL A 126 18.40 3.24 1.88
N VAL A 127 17.77 4.33 2.31
CA VAL A 127 16.46 4.75 1.78
C VAL A 127 16.58 6.03 0.97
N THR A 128 16.06 6.01 -0.26
CA THR A 128 16.10 7.16 -1.16
C THR A 128 14.73 7.41 -1.77
N VAL A 129 14.26 8.65 -1.71
CA VAL A 129 13.09 9.11 -2.45
C VAL A 129 13.52 9.53 -3.85
N MET A 130 12.93 8.94 -4.87
CA MET A 130 13.34 9.11 -6.27
C MET A 130 12.16 8.99 -7.23
N LEU A 131 12.38 9.38 -8.48
CA LEU A 131 11.45 9.14 -9.57
C LEU A 131 11.57 7.71 -10.09
N GLU A 132 10.54 7.24 -10.80
CA GLU A 132 10.55 5.93 -11.43
C GLU A 132 11.70 5.81 -12.43
N GLU A 133 11.95 6.85 -13.22
CA GLU A 133 13.03 6.86 -14.21
C GLU A 133 14.41 6.79 -13.54
N GLU A 134 14.57 7.44 -12.39
CA GLU A 134 15.80 7.38 -11.59
C GLU A 134 16.03 5.94 -11.09
N TYR A 135 14.99 5.29 -10.55
CA TYR A 135 15.04 3.89 -10.13
C TYR A 135 15.40 2.95 -11.30
N ILE A 136 14.74 3.10 -12.45
CA ILE A 136 15.03 2.27 -13.64
C ILE A 136 16.49 2.45 -14.11
N LEU A 137 17.06 3.64 -13.97
CA LEU A 137 18.46 3.88 -14.35
C LEU A 137 19.46 3.21 -13.40
N GLU A 138 19.12 3.06 -12.12
CA GLU A 138 19.94 2.35 -11.13
C GLU A 138 19.96 0.83 -11.37
N LEU A 139 18.90 0.27 -11.97
CA LEU A 139 18.84 -1.13 -12.32
C LEU A 139 19.88 -1.54 -13.39
N SER A 140 20.26 -2.82 -13.35
CA SER A 140 21.14 -3.39 -14.37
C SER A 140 20.56 -3.22 -15.79
N PRO A 141 21.36 -2.93 -16.83
CA PRO A 141 20.84 -2.63 -18.17
C PRO A 141 19.88 -3.66 -18.75
N ARG A 142 20.07 -4.94 -18.41
CA ARG A 142 19.23 -6.06 -18.86
C ARG A 142 17.81 -6.05 -18.26
N LEU A 143 17.61 -5.41 -17.10
CA LEU A 143 16.34 -5.38 -16.37
C LEU A 143 15.50 -4.13 -16.69
N ARG A 144 16.11 -3.06 -17.20
CA ARG A 144 15.46 -1.75 -17.35
C ARG A 144 14.19 -1.79 -18.20
N SER A 145 14.25 -2.46 -19.35
CA SER A 145 13.08 -2.57 -20.24
C SER A 145 11.96 -3.40 -19.61
N THR A 146 12.32 -4.48 -18.91
CA THR A 146 11.34 -5.35 -18.26
C THR A 146 10.67 -4.64 -17.08
N PHE A 147 11.44 -3.93 -16.24
CA PHE A 147 10.89 -3.12 -15.16
C PHE A 147 10.02 -1.97 -15.68
N LYS A 148 10.39 -1.33 -16.79
CA LYS A 148 9.53 -0.32 -17.42
C LYS A 148 8.17 -0.89 -17.80
N THR A 149 8.14 -2.04 -18.49
CA THR A 149 6.89 -2.73 -18.82
C THR A 149 6.13 -3.17 -17.58
N TYR A 150 6.84 -3.48 -16.50
CA TYR A 150 6.26 -3.89 -15.24
C TYR A 150 5.55 -2.73 -14.51
N PHE A 151 6.19 -1.56 -14.42
CA PHE A 151 5.54 -0.34 -13.92
C PHE A 151 4.33 0.05 -14.80
N GLU A 152 4.48 0.02 -16.13
CA GLU A 152 3.37 0.25 -17.05
C GLU A 152 2.20 -0.73 -16.80
N HIS A 153 2.48 -2.00 -16.48
CA HIS A 153 1.44 -2.97 -16.13
C HIS A 153 0.75 -2.62 -14.80
N ILE A 154 1.50 -2.25 -13.76
CA ILE A 154 0.96 -1.83 -12.47
C ILE A 154 0.05 -0.60 -12.65
N ASP A 155 0.50 0.41 -13.38
CA ASP A 155 -0.27 1.64 -13.65
C ASP A 155 -1.55 1.37 -14.45
N ASN A 156 -1.49 0.45 -15.42
CA ASN A 156 -2.68 0.07 -16.20
C ASN A 156 -3.69 -0.75 -15.38
N ALA A 157 -3.21 -1.53 -14.41
CA ALA A 157 -4.05 -2.39 -13.58
C ALA A 157 -4.61 -1.66 -12.35
N TRP A 158 -3.89 -0.66 -11.81
CA TRP A 158 -4.17 -0.05 -10.53
C TRP A 158 -4.11 1.48 -10.58
N THR A 159 -5.08 2.12 -9.94
CA THR A 159 -4.98 3.55 -9.63
C THR A 159 -4.22 3.73 -8.32
N LEU A 160 -2.90 3.92 -8.40
CA LEU A 160 -2.04 4.25 -7.25
C LEU A 160 -2.29 5.69 -6.79
N GLY A 161 -1.88 6.01 -5.56
CA GLY A 161 -2.09 7.33 -4.98
C GLY A 161 -3.38 7.46 -4.16
N PRO A 162 -3.81 8.72 -3.90
CA PRO A 162 -5.09 9.00 -3.26
C PRO A 162 -6.28 8.53 -4.09
N ASN A 163 -7.17 7.77 -3.46
CA ASN A 163 -8.38 7.22 -4.06
C ASN A 163 -9.58 7.51 -3.16
N ALA A 164 -10.71 7.90 -3.72
CA ALA A 164 -11.93 8.08 -2.94
C ALA A 164 -12.36 6.77 -2.27
N TYR A 165 -12.62 6.80 -0.96
CA TYR A 165 -13.16 5.65 -0.26
C TYR A 165 -14.57 5.34 -0.76
N GLN A 166 -14.77 4.12 -1.24
CA GLN A 166 -16.09 3.61 -1.57
C GLN A 166 -16.67 2.85 -0.37
N PRO A 167 -17.69 3.39 0.31
CA PRO A 167 -18.34 2.65 1.39
C PRO A 167 -18.91 1.36 0.84
N ARG A 168 -18.82 0.29 1.64
CA ARG A 168 -19.52 -0.95 1.29
C ARG A 168 -20.98 -0.61 1.04
N PRO A 169 -21.61 -1.18 -0.02
CA PRO A 169 -23.05 -1.08 -0.19
C PRO A 169 -23.68 -1.45 1.15
N ALA A 170 -24.60 -0.60 1.63
CA ALA A 170 -25.31 -0.88 2.87
C ALA A 170 -25.77 -2.32 2.80
N ALA A 171 -25.26 -3.17 3.71
CA ALA A 171 -25.78 -4.52 3.82
C ALA A 171 -27.29 -4.35 3.92
N ASN A 172 -28.06 -5.03 3.06
CA ASN A 172 -29.50 -5.14 3.22
C ASN A 172 -29.73 -5.69 4.63
N ARG A 173 -29.86 -4.77 5.58
CA ARG A 173 -30.10 -5.05 6.98
C ARG A 173 -31.49 -5.63 6.95
N ARG A 174 -31.58 -6.96 6.88
CA ARG A 174 -32.85 -7.68 6.86
C ARG A 174 -33.75 -7.00 7.88
N GLU A 175 -34.79 -6.33 7.42
CA GLU A 175 -35.85 -5.73 8.25
C GLU A 175 -36.70 -6.81 8.94
N ASN A 176 -36.16 -8.00 9.18
CA ASN A 176 -36.87 -9.16 9.72
C ASN A 176 -36.55 -9.41 11.20
N LEU A 177 -36.54 -8.36 12.03
CA LEU A 177 -36.44 -8.52 13.48
C LEU A 177 -37.45 -7.71 14.30
N LEU A 178 -38.47 -7.10 13.67
CA LEU A 178 -39.57 -6.44 14.39
C LEU A 178 -40.95 -6.85 13.86
N SER A 179 -41.22 -8.15 13.77
CA SER A 179 -42.58 -8.68 13.58
C SER A 179 -42.84 -9.94 14.41
N SER A 180 -42.44 -9.94 15.68
CA SER A 180 -43.00 -10.88 16.65
C SER A 180 -42.99 -10.23 18.03
N GLY A 181 -43.96 -9.34 18.26
CA GLY A 181 -44.21 -8.80 19.59
C GLY A 181 -44.58 -9.92 20.57
N PRO A 182 -44.05 -9.93 21.80
CA PRO A 182 -44.68 -10.67 22.87
C PRO A 182 -45.97 -9.94 23.25
N ARG A 183 -47.13 -10.58 23.04
CA ARG A 183 -48.39 -10.13 23.62
C ARG A 183 -48.23 -10.12 25.15
N LEU A 184 -48.08 -8.94 25.74
CA LEU A 184 -48.24 -8.73 27.18
C LEU A 184 -49.66 -9.15 27.58
N LYS A 185 -49.78 -10.34 28.17
CA LYS A 185 -51.01 -10.75 28.87
C LYS A 185 -51.16 -9.86 30.10
N LYS A 186 -52.16 -9.00 30.09
CA LYS A 186 -52.67 -8.30 31.28
C LYS A 186 -52.89 -9.35 32.39
N ARG A 187 -52.20 -9.21 33.52
CA ARG A 187 -52.64 -9.81 34.78
C ARG A 187 -53.44 -8.74 35.51
N SER A 188 -54.74 -8.96 35.59
CA SER A 188 -55.62 -8.34 36.58
C SER A 188 -55.25 -8.88 37.95
N TRP A 189 -54.96 -7.99 38.90
CA TRP A 189 -55.53 -7.90 40.25
C TRP A 189 -55.25 -6.50 40.76
#